data_AF-A0AAV4FPX2-F1
#
_entry.id   AF-A0AAV4FPX2-F1
#
_cell.length_a   1.000
_cell.length_b   1.000
_cell.length_c   1.000
_cell.angle_alpha   90.00
_cell.angle_beta   90.00
_cell.angle_gamma   90.00
#
_symmetry.space_group_name_H-M   'P 1'
#
loop_
_entity.id
_entity.type
_entity.pdbx_description
1 polymer ?
#
loop_
_entity_poly.entity_id
_entity_poly.type
_entity_poly.pdbx_seq_one_letter_code
_entity_poly.pdbx_strand_id
1 'polypeptide(L)'
;MRQPQPQTLLQLERALHEEWNNLPQQAVQRLIGSMRRRCQAVILSRRHHTRYLACNLFLSPHTLVMCYHLLCHPSYHPDFKQWNKAQPFNWTSDGVHAMHFTHPDPQAFHNLTSLLQASGMFADIGRFIWGLQPETDQTA
;
A
#
# COMPACT_ATOMS: atom_id res chain seq x y z
N MET A 1 29.91 -11.50 15.71
CA MET A 1 29.80 -12.89 15.22
C MET A 1 28.35 -13.13 14.86
N ARG A 2 28.05 -13.72 13.69
CA ARG A 2 26.68 -14.09 13.31
C ARG A 2 26.36 -15.40 14.02
N GLN A 3 25.25 -15.46 14.77
CA GLN A 3 24.81 -16.73 15.35
C GLN A 3 24.52 -17.74 14.23
N PRO A 4 24.82 -19.03 14.43
CA PRO A 4 24.51 -20.06 13.44
C PRO A 4 23.02 -20.10 13.17
N GLN A 5 22.64 -20.34 11.91
CA GLN A 5 21.24 -20.39 11.52
C GLN A 5 20.55 -21.57 12.24
N PRO A 6 19.46 -21.34 12.99
CA PRO A 6 18.76 -22.42 13.69
C PRO A 6 18.19 -23.42 12.67
N GLN A 7 18.41 -24.71 12.90
CA GLN A 7 17.99 -25.80 12.02
C GLN A 7 16.72 -26.51 12.50
N THR A 8 16.26 -26.20 13.72
CA THR A 8 15.05 -26.77 14.32
C THR A 8 14.18 -25.70 14.97
N LEU A 9 12.88 -25.96 15.14
CA LEU A 9 11.96 -25.04 15.81
C LEU A 9 12.41 -24.70 17.23
N LEU A 10 12.89 -25.69 18.00
CA LEU A 10 13.39 -25.49 19.35
C LEU A 10 14.67 -24.63 19.41
N GLN A 11 15.51 -24.69 18.39
CA GLN A 11 16.67 -23.80 18.28
C GLN A 11 16.24 -22.37 17.91
N LEU A 12 15.26 -22.23 17.01
CA LEU A 12 14.71 -20.92 16.64
C LEU A 12 14.05 -20.23 17.83
N GLU A 13 13.24 -20.94 18.60
CA GLU A 13 12.57 -20.41 19.80
C GLU A 13 13.59 -19.87 20.82
N ARG A 14 14.64 -20.65 21.11
CA ARG A 14 15.71 -20.21 22.01
C ARG A 14 16.46 -18.99 21.48
N ALA A 15 16.81 -18.99 20.19
CA ALA A 15 17.49 -17.86 19.57
C ALA A 15 16.65 -16.58 19.64
N LEU A 16 15.32 -16.67 19.44
CA LEU A 16 14.42 -15.52 19.57
C LEU A 16 14.37 -14.98 20.99
N HIS A 17 14.30 -15.84 22.01
CA HIS A 17 14.33 -15.42 23.40
C HIS A 17 15.67 -14.78 23.79
N GLU A 18 16.80 -15.34 23.34
CA GLU A 18 18.11 -14.77 23.57
C GLU A 18 18.26 -13.39 22.92
N GLU A 19 17.91 -13.26 21.63
CA GLU A 19 17.96 -11.97 20.92
C GLU A 19 17.07 -10.93 21.60
N TRP A 20 15.84 -11.31 22.00
CA TRP A 20 14.93 -10.43 22.72
C TRP A 20 15.52 -9.93 24.03
N ASN A 21 16.09 -10.81 24.84
CA ASN A 21 16.71 -10.45 26.12
C ASN A 21 17.97 -9.60 25.95
N ASN A 22 18.67 -9.75 24.82
CA ASN A 22 19.86 -8.98 24.49
C ASN A 22 19.57 -7.60 23.87
N LEU A 23 18.31 -7.29 23.55
CA LEU A 23 17.95 -5.98 22.99
C LEU A 23 18.31 -4.85 23.96
N PRO A 24 19.14 -3.86 23.55
CA PRO A 24 19.50 -2.76 24.42
C PRO A 24 18.25 -1.93 24.78
N GLN A 25 17.92 -1.83 26.06
CA GLN A 25 16.77 -1.04 26.52
C GLN A 25 16.85 0.43 26.07
N GLN A 26 18.06 0.98 25.95
CA GLN A 26 18.25 2.32 25.41
C GLN A 26 17.77 2.45 23.95
N ALA A 27 17.95 1.41 23.13
CA ALA A 27 17.44 1.40 21.76
C ALA A 27 15.91 1.40 21.73
N VAL A 28 15.26 0.61 22.60
CA VAL A 28 13.80 0.60 22.77
C VAL A 28 13.30 1.97 23.21
N GLN A 29 13.92 2.56 24.24
CA GLN A 29 13.54 3.89 24.74
C GLN A 29 13.73 4.98 23.67
N ARG A 30 14.80 4.93 22.86
CA ARG A 30 14.98 5.84 21.73
C ARG A 30 13.88 5.69 20.68
N LEU A 31 13.45 4.46 20.39
CA LEU A 31 12.36 4.20 19.45
C LEU A 31 11.04 4.79 19.98
N ILE A 32 10.69 4.52 21.23
CA ILE A 32 9.50 5.07 21.89
C ILE A 32 9.56 6.60 21.91
N GLY A 33 10.68 7.19 22.35
CA GLY A 33 10.86 8.64 22.37
C GLY A 33 10.81 9.29 20.97
N SER A 34 11.11 8.53 19.90
CA SER A 34 10.99 9.02 18.53
C SER A 34 9.56 9.06 18.00
N MET A 35 8.60 8.39 18.66
CA MET A 35 7.22 8.25 18.18
C MET A 35 6.53 9.61 17.97
N ARG A 36 6.71 10.56 18.90
CA ARG A 36 6.13 11.91 18.75
C ARG A 36 6.57 12.58 17.45
N ARG A 37 7.87 12.53 17.13
CA ARG A 37 8.41 13.12 15.90
C ARG A 37 7.92 12.38 14.65
N ARG A 38 7.81 11.05 14.70
CA ARG A 38 7.27 10.25 13.58
C ARG A 38 5.80 10.58 13.32
N CYS A 39 4.98 10.71 14.38
CA CYS A 39 3.59 11.14 14.25
C CYS A 39 3.47 12.56 13.68
N GLN A 40 4.30 13.49 14.15
CA GLN A 40 4.35 14.85 13.60
C GLN A 40 4.75 14.84 12.12
N ALA A 41 5.73 14.03 11.74
CA ALA A 41 6.13 13.89 10.34
C ALA A 41 4.99 13.36 9.46
N VAL A 42 4.15 12.44 9.96
CA VAL A 42 2.94 11.95 9.25
C VAL A 42 1.88 13.03 9.11
N ILE A 43 1.66 13.83 10.16
CA ILE A 43 0.72 14.95 10.10
C ILE A 43 1.19 15.97 9.07
N LEU A 44 2.48 16.31 9.07
CA LEU A 44 3.09 17.27 8.14
C LEU A 44 3.17 16.75 6.70
N SER A 45 3.39 15.44 6.49
CA SER A 45 3.38 14.83 5.16
C SER A 45 1.99 14.75 4.53
N ARG A 46 0.97 15.34 5.17
CA ARG A 46 -0.45 15.16 4.82
C ARG A 46 -0.79 13.69 4.63
N ARG A 47 -0.19 12.82 5.46
CA ARG A 47 -0.40 11.37 5.50
C ARG A 47 0.12 10.59 4.29
N HIS A 48 0.98 11.19 3.47
CA HIS A 48 1.82 10.44 2.55
C HIS A 48 2.86 9.62 3.33
N HIS A 49 3.33 8.53 2.72
CA HIS A 49 4.32 7.62 3.31
C HIS A 49 5.51 8.41 3.89
N THR A 50 5.69 8.34 5.20
CA THR A 50 6.97 8.67 5.82
C THR A 50 7.82 7.40 5.85
N ARG A 51 9.15 7.51 5.73
CA ARG A 51 10.09 6.36 5.70
C ARG A 51 10.06 5.46 6.96
N TYR A 52 9.15 5.70 7.91
CA TYR A 52 9.20 5.15 9.27
C TYR A 52 7.93 4.47 9.76
N LEU A 53 6.84 4.45 8.99
CA LEU A 53 5.54 3.96 9.48
C LEU A 53 4.88 2.97 8.51
N ALA A 54 4.97 1.69 8.88
CA ALA A 54 4.22 0.57 8.31
C ALA A 54 3.07 0.11 9.23
N CYS A 55 2.60 0.93 10.17
CA CYS A 55 1.47 0.53 11.05
C CYS A 55 0.53 1.71 11.38
N ASN A 56 -0.67 1.63 10.81
CA ASN A 56 -1.99 1.85 11.41
C ASN A 56 -2.17 3.01 12.41
N LEU A 57 -1.87 4.24 12.01
CA LEU A 57 -2.49 5.42 12.62
C LEU A 57 -3.64 5.87 11.73
N PHE A 58 -4.86 5.56 12.18
CA PHE A 58 -6.12 5.93 11.55
C PHE A 58 -6.23 7.46 11.52
N LEU A 59 -6.05 8.05 10.34
CA LEU A 59 -6.07 9.48 10.15
C LEU A 59 -6.72 9.72 8.77
N SER A 60 -8.05 9.99 8.76
CA SER A 60 -9.06 10.20 7.66
C SER A 60 -8.93 9.32 6.41
N PRO A 61 -10.01 9.00 5.69
CA PRO A 61 -9.97 8.08 4.56
C PRO A 61 -9.22 8.75 3.41
N HIS A 62 -7.90 8.56 3.38
CA HIS A 62 -7.14 8.64 2.14
C HIS A 62 -7.71 7.53 1.30
N THR A 63 -8.54 7.90 0.33
CA THR A 63 -9.37 7.06 -0.54
C THR A 63 -8.50 6.02 -1.24
N LEU A 64 -8.16 4.97 -0.49
CA LEU A 64 -7.34 3.86 -0.95
C LEU A 64 -8.28 2.84 -1.55
N VAL A 65 -7.98 2.40 -2.75
CA VAL A 65 -8.72 1.36 -3.45
C VAL A 65 -7.84 0.11 -3.47
N MET A 66 -8.30 -0.98 -2.86
CA MET A 66 -7.65 -2.27 -2.98
C MET A 66 -8.29 -3.05 -4.12
N CYS A 67 -7.49 -3.64 -5.00
CA CYS A 67 -8.01 -4.47 -6.08
C CYS A 67 -7.53 -5.92 -5.90
N TYR A 68 -8.50 -6.84 -5.81
CA TYR A 68 -8.30 -8.28 -5.63
C TYR A 68 -9.16 -9.05 -6.63
N HIS A 69 -8.57 -10.06 -7.28
CA HIS A 69 -9.15 -10.76 -8.42
C HIS A 69 -9.76 -9.82 -9.48
N LEU A 70 -9.06 -8.71 -9.77
CA LEU A 70 -9.50 -7.67 -10.71
C LEU A 70 -10.81 -6.95 -10.33
N LEU A 71 -11.26 -7.09 -9.09
CA LEU A 71 -12.35 -6.31 -8.50
C LEU A 71 -11.76 -5.26 -7.56
N CYS A 72 -12.28 -4.04 -7.63
CA CYS A 72 -11.75 -2.94 -6.82
C CYS A 72 -12.69 -2.56 -5.67
N HIS A 73 -12.07 -2.26 -4.55
CA HIS A 73 -12.66 -2.12 -3.23
C HIS A 73 -12.18 -0.81 -2.60
N PRO A 74 -12.85 0.31 -2.86
CA PRO A 74 -12.68 1.56 -2.13
C PRO A 74 -12.79 1.34 -0.61
N SER A 75 -11.71 1.53 0.13
CA SER A 75 -11.63 1.28 1.59
C SER A 75 -12.58 2.14 2.44
N TYR A 76 -13.09 3.23 1.87
CA TYR A 76 -14.07 4.12 2.48
C TYR A 76 -15.53 3.67 2.23
N HIS A 77 -15.76 2.72 1.33
CA HIS A 77 -17.09 2.14 1.13
C HIS A 77 -17.40 1.17 2.29
N PRO A 78 -18.60 1.21 2.90
CA PRO A 78 -18.92 0.37 4.07
C PRO A 78 -18.75 -1.13 3.78
N ASP A 79 -19.07 -1.54 2.56
CA ASP A 79 -19.00 -2.93 2.09
C ASP A 79 -17.69 -3.30 1.37
N PHE A 80 -16.61 -2.54 1.56
CA PHE A 80 -15.35 -2.79 0.83
C PHE A 80 -14.76 -4.19 1.04
N LYS A 81 -15.12 -4.88 2.13
CA LYS A 81 -14.70 -6.27 2.41
C LYS A 81 -15.53 -7.34 1.69
N GLN A 82 -16.54 -6.96 0.91
CA GLN A 82 -17.26 -7.91 0.05
C GLN A 82 -16.40 -8.24 -1.17
N TRP A 83 -15.40 -9.10 -0.98
CA TRP A 83 -14.36 -9.41 -1.98
C TRP A 83 -14.87 -10.07 -3.26
N ASN A 84 -16.09 -10.59 -3.24
CA ASN A 84 -16.75 -11.21 -4.39
C ASN A 84 -17.49 -10.20 -5.27
N LYS A 85 -17.51 -8.92 -4.90
CA LYS A 85 -18.26 -7.88 -5.62
C LYS A 85 -17.46 -6.58 -5.69
N ALA A 86 -17.26 -6.07 -6.90
CA ALA A 86 -16.72 -4.73 -7.08
C ALA A 86 -17.71 -3.70 -6.52
N GLN A 87 -17.19 -2.71 -5.79
CA GLN A 87 -18.00 -1.60 -5.31
C GLN A 87 -17.98 -0.45 -6.32
N PRO A 88 -19.09 0.29 -6.46
CA PRO A 88 -19.12 1.44 -7.35
C PRO A 88 -18.20 2.53 -6.80
N PHE A 89 -17.33 3.05 -7.65
CA PHE A 89 -16.54 4.25 -7.41
C PHE A 89 -16.05 4.79 -8.75
N ASN A 90 -15.78 6.08 -8.81
CA ASN A 90 -15.12 6.74 -9.92
C ASN A 90 -13.70 7.12 -9.51
N TRP A 91 -12.71 6.43 -10.08
CA TRP A 91 -11.32 6.67 -9.73
C TRP A 91 -10.77 8.04 -10.13
N THR A 92 -11.39 8.75 -11.07
CA THR A 92 -10.94 10.10 -11.48
C THR A 92 -11.53 11.22 -10.62
N SER A 93 -12.71 11.00 -10.02
CA SER A 93 -13.45 12.06 -9.31
C SER A 93 -13.68 11.81 -7.82
N ASP A 94 -13.55 10.57 -7.34
CA ASP A 94 -13.77 10.23 -5.92
C ASP A 94 -12.56 10.55 -5.02
N GLY A 95 -11.61 11.34 -5.52
CA GLY A 95 -10.40 11.70 -4.78
C GLY A 95 -9.51 10.49 -4.47
N VAL A 96 -9.47 9.48 -5.35
CA VAL A 96 -8.60 8.31 -5.19
C VAL A 96 -7.14 8.74 -5.23
N HIS A 97 -6.44 8.55 -4.11
CA HIS A 97 -5.03 8.94 -3.98
C HIS A 97 -4.07 7.76 -4.16
N ALA A 98 -4.54 6.54 -3.92
CA ALA A 98 -3.72 5.34 -4.03
C ALA A 98 -4.56 4.13 -4.42
N MET A 99 -4.01 3.32 -5.33
CA MET A 99 -4.55 2.01 -5.66
C MET A 99 -3.51 0.94 -5.36
N HIS A 100 -3.95 -0.12 -4.70
CA HIS A 100 -3.12 -1.28 -4.40
C HIS A 100 -3.67 -2.49 -5.14
N PHE A 101 -2.87 -3.08 -6.02
CA PHE A 101 -3.22 -4.31 -6.74
C PHE A 101 -2.62 -5.49 -6.00
N THR A 102 -3.46 -6.39 -5.49
CA THR A 102 -3.02 -7.51 -4.66
C THR A 102 -2.72 -8.75 -5.51
N HIS A 103 -3.69 -9.23 -6.30
CA HIS A 103 -3.54 -10.42 -7.15
C HIS A 103 -4.79 -10.65 -8.02
N PRO A 104 -4.68 -11.14 -9.27
CA PRO A 104 -3.47 -11.17 -10.08
C PRO A 104 -3.04 -9.75 -10.48
N ASP A 105 -1.81 -9.61 -10.96
CA ASP A 105 -1.38 -8.37 -11.60
C ASP A 105 -2.24 -8.12 -12.86
N PRO A 106 -2.84 -6.93 -13.04
CA PRO A 106 -3.60 -6.64 -14.25
C PRO A 106 -2.71 -6.79 -15.49
N GLN A 107 -3.19 -7.57 -16.46
CA GLN A 107 -2.43 -7.83 -17.70
C GLN A 107 -2.02 -6.53 -18.43
N ALA A 108 -2.83 -5.48 -18.30
CA ALA A 108 -2.51 -4.15 -18.82
C ALA A 108 -1.19 -3.58 -18.30
N PHE A 109 -0.69 -4.03 -17.15
CA PHE A 109 0.53 -3.51 -16.51
C PHE A 109 1.79 -4.34 -16.80
N HIS A 110 1.67 -5.48 -17.49
CA HIS A 110 2.83 -6.34 -17.77
C HIS A 110 3.86 -5.69 -18.71
N ASN A 111 3.41 -4.88 -19.68
CA ASN A 111 4.28 -4.13 -20.61
C ASN A 111 3.46 -3.07 -21.37
N LEU A 112 4.15 -2.14 -22.06
CA LEU A 112 3.53 -1.05 -22.81
C LEU A 112 2.58 -1.54 -23.91
N THR A 113 2.93 -2.60 -24.63
CA THR A 113 2.08 -3.15 -25.69
C THR A 113 0.76 -3.68 -25.11
N SER A 114 0.84 -4.41 -23.99
CA SER A 114 -0.33 -4.89 -23.27
C SER A 114 -1.16 -3.73 -22.72
N LEU A 115 -0.55 -2.64 -22.26
CA LEU A 115 -1.27 -1.45 -21.80
C LEU A 115 -2.07 -0.77 -22.92
N LEU A 116 -1.47 -0.63 -24.10
CA LEU A 116 -2.10 0.04 -25.25
C LEU A 116 -3.22 -0.81 -25.89
N GLN A 117 -3.11 -2.14 -25.81
CA GLN A 117 -4.09 -3.06 -26.37
C GLN A 117 -5.19 -3.46 -25.39
N ALA A 118 -4.93 -3.34 -24.08
CA ALA A 118 -5.91 -3.71 -23.06
C ALA A 118 -7.09 -2.73 -23.01
N SER A 119 -8.24 -3.24 -22.61
CA SER A 119 -9.46 -2.47 -22.39
C SER A 119 -9.91 -2.56 -20.93
N GLY A 120 -10.79 -1.64 -20.53
CA GLY A 120 -11.36 -1.58 -19.20
C GLY A 120 -10.56 -0.73 -18.21
N MET A 121 -11.09 -0.66 -16.98
CA MET A 121 -10.67 0.30 -15.96
C MET A 121 -9.16 0.27 -15.67
N PHE A 122 -8.54 -0.91 -15.56
CA PHE A 122 -7.10 -1.01 -15.30
C PHE A 122 -6.26 -0.45 -16.45
N ALA A 123 -6.68 -0.64 -17.69
CA ALA A 123 -6.00 -0.06 -18.85
C ALA A 123 -6.17 1.46 -18.90
N ASP A 124 -7.35 1.98 -18.54
CA ASP A 124 -7.60 3.42 -18.44
C ASP A 124 -6.73 4.07 -17.36
N ILE A 125 -6.65 3.44 -16.19
CA ILE A 125 -5.78 3.87 -15.08
C ILE A 125 -4.31 3.87 -15.53
N GLY A 126 -3.83 2.79 -16.14
CA GLY A 126 -2.44 2.70 -16.58
C GLY A 126 -2.09 3.76 -17.63
N ARG A 127 -2.98 4.02 -18.59
CA ARG A 127 -2.78 5.08 -19.59
C ARG A 127 -2.79 6.47 -18.96
N PHE A 128 -3.65 6.72 -17.97
CA PHE A 128 -3.67 7.98 -17.23
C PHE A 128 -2.36 8.21 -16.46
N ILE A 129 -1.86 7.21 -15.73
CA ILE A 129 -0.59 7.29 -15.00
C ILE A 129 0.58 7.58 -15.95
N TRP A 130 0.54 7.01 -17.14
CA TRP A 130 1.60 7.16 -18.14
C TRP A 130 1.45 8.38 -19.06
N GLY A 131 0.40 9.19 -18.86
CA GLY A 131 0.11 10.35 -19.73
C GLY A 131 -0.25 9.99 -21.17
N LEU A 132 -0.70 8.75 -21.40
CA LEU A 132 -1.07 8.22 -22.73
C LEU A 132 -2.56 8.41 -23.04
N GLN A 133 -3.22 9.38 -22.41
CA GLN A 133 -4.60 9.69 -22.76
C GLN A 133 -4.64 10.35 -24.14
N PRO A 134 -5.60 10.01 -25.00
CA PRO A 134 -5.81 10.77 -26.23
C PRO A 134 -6.04 12.23 -25.82
N GLU A 135 -5.42 13.18 -26.55
CA GLU A 135 -5.73 14.59 -26.37
C GLU A 135 -7.24 14.74 -26.51
N THR A 136 -7.90 14.98 -25.39
CA THR A 136 -9.29 15.38 -25.40
C THR A 136 -9.25 16.79 -25.96
N ASP A 137 -9.79 16.94 -27.16
CA ASP A 137 -9.99 18.20 -27.87
C ASP A 137 -10.25 19.34 -26.87
N GLN A 138 -9.24 20.18 -26.68
CA GLN A 138 -9.47 21.56 -26.27
C GLN A 138 -10.08 22.29 -27.45
N THR A 139 -11.38 22.11 -27.68
CA THR A 139 -12.15 23.05 -28.47
C THR A 139 -13.29 23.61 -27.62
N ALA A 140 -13.08 24.88 -27.28
CA ALA A 140 -14.06 25.83 -26.77
C ALA A 140 -15.21 26.05 -27.77
#